data_AF-A0A930AJC9-F1
#
_entry.id   AF-A0A930AJC9-F1
#
_cell.length_a   1.000
_cell.length_b   1.000
_cell.length_c   1.000
_cell.angle_alpha   90.00
_cell.angle_beta   90.00
_cell.angle_gamma   90.00
#
_symmetry.space_group_name_H-M   'P 1'
#
loop_
_entity.id
_entity.type
_entity.pdbx_description
1 polymer ?
#
loop_
_entity_poly.entity_id
_entity_poly.type
_entity_poly.pdbx_seq_one_letter_code
_entity_poly.pdbx_strand_id
1 'polypeptide(L)'
;MNIKQLSWSEKYMLSLTEEMTGKDIMKLRGVSFSKAQIIRNKAVEYCLIHDIEIGAKKVPTEVVLIVTGHDINYYYEKMLLEAKQVRYECI
;
A
#
# COMPACT_ATOMS: atom_id res chain seq x y z
N MET A 1 14.30 -3.91 -14.05
CA MET A 1 13.26 -4.89 -13.65
C MET A 1 11.92 -4.21 -13.89
N ASN A 2 11.15 -4.63 -14.90
CA ASN A 2 9.86 -4.00 -15.21
C ASN A 2 8.85 -4.46 -14.15
N ILE A 3 8.51 -3.59 -13.20
CA ILE A 3 7.54 -3.91 -12.15
C ILE A 3 6.16 -3.83 -12.82
N LYS A 4 5.45 -4.95 -12.93
CA LYS A 4 4.03 -4.92 -13.32
C LYS A 4 3.31 -4.03 -12.30
N GLN A 5 2.88 -2.85 -12.76
CA GLN A 5 2.13 -1.95 -11.90
C GLN A 5 0.76 -2.55 -11.63
N LEU A 6 0.37 -2.58 -10.37
CA LEU A 6 -0.98 -2.96 -9.98
C LEU A 6 -1.98 -1.88 -10.43
N SER A 7 -3.15 -2.31 -10.87
CA SER A 7 -4.31 -1.42 -11.05
C SER A 7 -4.74 -0.81 -9.71
N TRP A 8 -5.56 0.23 -9.74
CA TRP A 8 -6.11 0.81 -8.52
C TRP A 8 -7.02 -0.18 -7.77
N SER A 9 -7.74 -1.04 -8.50
CA SER A 9 -8.49 -2.15 -7.88
C SER A 9 -7.58 -3.13 -7.14
N GLU A 10 -6.48 -3.57 -7.74
CA GLU A 10 -5.53 -4.47 -7.08
C GLU A 10 -4.84 -3.80 -5.88
N LYS A 11 -4.54 -2.50 -5.96
CA LYS A 11 -4.00 -1.73 -4.83
C LYS A 11 -5.01 -1.56 -3.71
N TYR A 12 -6.29 -1.33 -4.03
CA TYR A 12 -7.34 -1.26 -3.03
C TYR A 12 -7.48 -2.60 -2.29
N MET A 13 -7.55 -3.72 -3.01
CA MET A 13 -7.59 -5.03 -2.38
C MET A 13 -6.36 -5.30 -1.49
N LEU A 14 -5.18 -4.86 -1.94
CA LEU A 14 -3.96 -4.97 -1.14
C LEU A 14 -4.01 -4.07 0.10
N SER A 15 -4.64 -2.88 0.04
CA SER A 15 -4.79 -1.99 1.20
C SER A 15 -5.72 -2.54 2.29
N LEU A 16 -6.51 -3.58 2.00
CA LEU A 16 -7.43 -4.22 2.94
C LEU A 16 -6.81 -5.42 3.68
N THR A 17 -5.59 -5.83 3.32
CA THR A 17 -4.91 -6.93 4.04
C THR A 17 -4.46 -6.46 5.42
N GLU A 18 -4.37 -7.35 6.40
CA GLU A 18 -3.98 -6.98 7.78
C GLU A 18 -2.50 -6.58 7.90
N GLU A 19 -1.63 -7.28 7.16
CA GLU A 19 -0.18 -7.09 7.24
C GLU A 19 0.49 -7.03 5.87
N MET A 20 1.60 -6.31 5.79
CA MET A 20 2.38 -6.14 4.56
C MET A 20 3.86 -6.45 4.71
N THR A 21 4.42 -7.10 3.70
CA THR A 21 5.88 -7.19 3.51
C THR A 21 6.41 -5.97 2.76
N GLY A 22 7.74 -5.80 2.71
CA GLY A 22 8.37 -4.77 1.87
C GLY A 22 8.02 -4.90 0.38
N LYS A 23 7.76 -6.12 -0.12
CA LYS A 23 7.30 -6.34 -1.51
C LYS A 23 5.86 -5.88 -1.72
N ASP A 24 5.01 -6.02 -0.71
CA ASP A 24 3.62 -5.58 -0.78
C ASP A 24 3.55 -4.05 -0.76
N ILE A 25 4.32 -3.41 0.13
CA ILE A 25 4.47 -1.95 0.17
C ILE A 25 4.97 -1.42 -1.18
N MET A 26 5.95 -2.11 -1.79
CA MET A 26 6.47 -1.76 -3.12
C MET A 26 5.36 -1.76 -4.18
N LYS A 27 4.53 -2.81 -4.21
CA LYS A 27 3.42 -2.95 -5.16
C LYS A 27 2.30 -1.94 -4.88
N LEU A 28 1.91 -1.80 -3.61
CA LEU A 28 0.86 -0.89 -3.15
C LEU A 28 1.19 0.56 -3.54
N ARG A 29 2.43 0.98 -3.31
CA ARG A 29 2.88 2.36 -3.56
C ARG A 29 3.39 2.59 -4.97
N GLY A 30 3.64 1.54 -5.75
CA GLY A 30 4.23 1.65 -7.09
C GLY A 30 5.63 2.26 -7.08
N VAL A 31 6.44 1.96 -6.05
CA VAL A 31 7.79 2.52 -5.86
C VAL A 31 8.87 1.45 -6.01
N SER A 32 10.15 1.85 -6.04
CA SER A 32 11.27 0.90 -5.98
C SER A 32 11.31 0.16 -4.64
N PHE A 33 11.93 -1.02 -4.62
CA PHE A 33 12.12 -1.79 -3.38
C PHE A 33 12.88 -0.98 -2.30
N SER A 34 13.87 -0.18 -2.70
CA SER A 34 14.61 0.70 -1.76
C SER A 34 13.68 1.72 -1.07
N LYS A 35 12.79 2.38 -1.82
CA LYS A 35 11.80 3.30 -1.25
C LYS A 35 10.78 2.57 -0.39
N ALA A 36 10.34 1.38 -0.81
CA ALA A 36 9.43 0.55 -0.02
C ALA A 36 10.06 0.13 1.32
N GLN A 37 11.36 -0.16 1.34
CA GLN A 37 12.09 -0.49 2.56
C GLN A 37 12.20 0.72 3.50
N ILE A 38 12.38 1.94 2.97
CA ILE A 38 12.33 3.17 3.78
C ILE A 38 10.96 3.32 4.44
N ILE A 39 9.87 3.13 3.69
CA ILE A 39 8.50 3.19 4.24
C ILE A 39 8.31 2.11 5.31
N ARG A 40 8.74 0.87 5.04
CA ARG A 40 8.67 -0.23 6.01
C ARG A 40 9.43 0.11 7.29
N ASN A 41 10.63 0.66 7.19
CA ASN A 41 11.42 1.01 8.37
C ASN A 41 10.73 2.09 9.21
N LYS A 42 10.10 3.09 8.58
CA LYS A 42 9.26 4.07 9.29
C LYS A 42 8.06 3.43 9.97
N ALA A 43 7.42 2.46 9.32
CA ALA A 43 6.31 1.71 9.92
C ALA A 43 6.78 0.87 11.12
N VAL A 44 7.94 0.21 11.02
CA VAL A 44 8.56 -0.51 12.14
C VAL A 44 8.85 0.45 13.30
N GLU A 45 9.47 1.60 13.03
CA GLU A 45 9.75 2.61 14.04
C GLU A 45 8.48 3.10 14.74
N TYR A 46 7.42 3.38 13.96
CA TYR A 46 6.12 3.74 14.51
C TYR A 46 5.58 2.65 15.44
N CYS A 47 5.66 1.38 15.03
CA CYS A 47 5.21 0.25 15.86
C CYS A 47 5.97 0.16 17.17
N LEU A 48 7.30 0.32 17.12
CA LEU A 48 8.15 0.27 18.32
C LEU A 48 7.84 1.42 19.30
N ILE A 49 7.53 2.61 18.79
CA ILE A 49 7.17 3.77 19.64
C ILE A 49 5.81 3.58 20.33
N HIS A 50 4.88 2.88 19.67
CA HIS A 50 3.50 2.72 20.13
C HIS A 50 3.21 1.34 20.75
N ASP A 51 4.24 0.54 21.01
CA ASP A 51 4.14 -0.82 21.56
C ASP A 51 3.22 -1.75 20.74
N ILE A 52 3.30 -1.63 19.42
CA ILE A 52 2.53 -2.47 18.47
C ILE A 52 3.37 -3.69 18.11
N GLU A 53 2.78 -4.88 18.24
CA GLU A 53 3.43 -6.14 17.87
C GLU A 53 3.67 -6.21 16.35
N ILE A 54 4.86 -6.68 15.95
CA ILE A 54 5.24 -6.85 14.55
C ILE A 54 5.81 -8.23 14.26
N GLY A 55 5.45 -8.79 13.10
CA GLY A 55 6.08 -9.99 12.58
C GLY A 55 7.49 -9.72 12.01
N ALA A 56 8.35 -10.74 11.98
CA ALA A 56 9.76 -10.62 11.55
C ALA A 56 9.97 -9.93 10.17
N LYS A 57 9.04 -10.12 9.22
CA LYS A 57 9.12 -9.54 7.85
C LYS A 57 7.94 -8.64 7.50
N LYS A 58 6.96 -8.53 8.39
CA LYS A 58 5.68 -7.89 8.12
C LYS A 58 5.45 -6.73 9.08
N VAL A 59 4.66 -5.77 8.63
CA VAL A 59 4.16 -4.66 9.45
C VAL A 59 2.66 -4.53 9.25
N PRO A 60 1.89 -4.09 10.25
CA PRO A 60 0.48 -3.83 10.09
C PRO A 60 0.23 -2.85 8.94
N THR A 61 -0.76 -3.17 8.10
CA THR A 61 -1.13 -2.33 6.95
C THR A 61 -1.55 -0.95 7.41
N GLU A 62 -2.35 -0.85 8.47
CA GLU A 62 -2.79 0.43 9.03
C GLU A 62 -1.62 1.37 9.34
N VAL A 63 -0.50 0.84 9.84
CA VAL A 63 0.69 1.63 10.14
C VAL A 63 1.35 2.10 8.85
N VAL A 64 1.40 1.26 7.81
CA VAL A 64 1.86 1.68 6.48
C VAL A 64 1.01 2.82 5.93
N LEU A 65 -0.31 2.74 6.08
CA LEU A 65 -1.25 3.79 5.66
C LEU A 65 -1.00 5.10 6.43
N ILE A 66 -0.81 5.02 7.75
CA ILE A 66 -0.47 6.17 8.62
C ILE A 66 0.83 6.84 8.19
N VAL A 67 1.94 6.09 8.12
CA VAL A 67 3.27 6.68 7.83
C VAL A 67 3.39 7.20 6.39
N THR A 68 2.51 6.76 5.49
CA THR A 68 2.45 7.27 4.12
C THR A 68 1.43 8.39 3.94
N GLY A 69 0.53 8.62 4.90
CA GLY A 69 -0.53 9.62 4.80
C GLY A 69 -1.61 9.28 3.75
N HIS A 70 -1.81 7.99 3.47
CA HIS A 70 -2.83 7.53 2.54
C HIS A 70 -3.64 6.44 3.22
N ASP A 71 -4.89 6.73 3.56
CA ASP A 71 -5.81 5.78 4.18
C ASP A 71 -6.45 4.84 3.15
N ILE A 72 -7.34 3.95 3.62
CA ILE A 72 -8.09 3.03 2.76
C ILE A 72 -8.97 3.81 1.76
N ASN A 73 -9.55 4.94 2.16
CA ASN A 73 -10.41 5.76 1.31
C ASN A 73 -9.67 6.29 0.10
N TYR A 74 -8.40 6.71 0.25
CA TYR A 74 -7.56 7.11 -0.87
C TYR A 74 -7.52 6.03 -1.96
N TYR A 75 -7.35 4.75 -1.59
CA TYR A 75 -7.30 3.66 -2.56
C TYR A 75 -8.69 3.35 -3.16
N TYR A 76 -9.73 3.41 -2.33
CA TYR A 76 -11.11 3.22 -2.77
C TYR A 76 -11.54 4.26 -3.81
N GLU A 77 -11.30 5.55 -3.55
CA GLU A 77 -11.63 6.64 -4.47
C GLU A 77 -10.89 6.49 -5.81
N LYS A 78 -9.60 6.14 -5.76
CA LYS A 78 -8.82 5.90 -6.97
C LYS A 78 -9.32 4.70 -7.78
N MET A 79 -9.73 3.62 -7.11
CA MET A 79 -10.36 2.48 -7.76
C MET A 79 -11.65 2.88 -8.47
N LEU A 80 -12.52 3.67 -7.83
CA LEU A 80 -13.76 4.14 -8.45
C LEU A 80 -13.50 5.02 -9.68
N LEU A 81 -12.49 5.88 -9.62
CA LEU A 81 -12.10 6.73 -10.75
C LEU A 81 -11.58 5.91 -11.94
N GLU A 82 -10.71 4.93 -11.69
CA GLU A 82 -10.21 4.00 -12.72
C GLU A 82 -11.37 3.24 -13.37
N ALA A 83 -12.30 2.69 -12.58
CA ALA A 83 -13.46 1.97 -13.09
C ALA A 83 -14.40 2.85 -13.94
N LYS A 84 -14.56 4.14 -13.58
CA LYS A 84 -15.33 5.09 -14.38
C LYS A 84 -14.67 5.37 -15.73
N GLN A 85 -13.34 5.59 -15.75
CA GLN A 85 -12.61 5.87 -16.99
C GLN A 85 -12.72 4.73 -18.01
N VAL A 86 -12.53 3.48 -17.56
CA VAL A 86 -12.69 2.28 -18.41
C VAL A 86 -14.10 2.23 -19.04
N ARG A 87 -15.12 2.71 -18.33
CA ARG A 87 -16.51 2.74 -18.81
C ARG A 87 -16.74 3.74 -19.94
N TYR A 88 -15.98 4.83 -19.99
CA TYR A 88 -16.11 5.87 -21.03
C TYR A 88 -15.22 5.61 -22.26
N GLU A 89 -14.16 4.82 -22.13
CA GLU A 89 -13.30 4.42 -23.26
C GLU A 89 -13.90 3.29 -24.12
N CYS A 90 -15.01 2.70 -23.68
CA CYS A 90 -15.74 1.65 -24.38
C CYS A 90 -16.96 2.17 -25.19
N ILE A 91 -17.03 3.48 -25.43
CA ILE A 91 -18.08 4.16 -26.23
C ILE A 91 -17.40 4.88 -27.39
#